data_AF-A0A9W6L5B9-F1
#
_entry.id   AF-A0A9W6L5B9-F1
#
_cell.length_a   1.000
_cell.length_b   1.000
_cell.length_c   1.000
_cell.angle_alpha   90.00
_cell.angle_beta   90.00
_cell.angle_gamma   90.00
#
_symmetry.space_group_name_H-M   'P 1'
#
loop_
_entity.id
_entity.type
_entity.pdbx_description
1 polymer ?
#
loop_
_entity_poly.entity_id
_entity_poly.type
_entity_poly.pdbx_seq_one_letter_code
_entity_poly.pdbx_strand_id
1 'polypeptide(L)'
;MIATRVSPLVLLPALAVLLAGCGGVTLTTDAGSDPGGSPAEPTSERGTDRHDGAVARVEILSDAGDVTLRSGPEGSATVDHERRWTGPQPELTQELAGDVLRVTARCPEPGERCETRLTVTVPAAAASSVDLGAGDVRVEGLTGAHELRTAGGDVTGSGLAGPRVSATSTAGDVTLVFVAPPAAVVAESTAGDVAVVVPIGPVYRVDAGTTVGSVEVGVADDPGADATISAHSTAGDVRVTHG
;
A
#
# COMPACT_ATOMS: atom_id res chain seq x y z
N MET A 1 2.16 51.66 -17.99
CA MET A 1 2.74 51.08 -19.22
C MET A 1 1.78 50.01 -19.73
N ILE A 2 0.92 50.36 -20.69
CA ILE A 2 0.00 49.44 -21.35
C ILE A 2 0.18 49.72 -22.84
N ALA A 3 0.66 48.74 -23.60
CA ALA A 3 0.91 48.86 -25.03
C ALA A 3 0.00 47.89 -25.78
N THR A 4 -1.12 48.39 -26.26
CA THR A 4 -2.02 47.72 -27.20
C THR A 4 -1.70 48.26 -28.59
N ARG A 5 -1.10 47.46 -29.48
CA ARG A 5 -0.90 47.83 -30.89
C ARG A 5 -2.03 47.23 -31.73
N VAL A 6 -2.82 48.15 -32.27
CA VAL A 6 -3.83 47.98 -33.31
C VAL A 6 -3.13 47.87 -34.66
N SER A 7 -3.44 46.84 -35.45
CA SER A 7 -3.00 46.72 -36.85
C SER A 7 -4.14 47.11 -37.80
N PRO A 8 -3.86 47.80 -38.93
CA PRO A 8 -4.89 48.38 -39.78
C PRO A 8 -5.33 47.48 -40.94
N LEU A 9 -6.60 47.68 -41.29
CA LEU A 9 -7.30 47.29 -42.52
C LEU A 9 -6.58 47.82 -43.79
N VAL A 10 -6.50 47.01 -44.85
CA VAL A 10 -6.40 47.48 -46.25
C VAL A 10 -7.31 46.61 -47.13
N LEU A 11 -8.19 47.28 -47.90
CA LEU A 11 -9.18 46.75 -48.85
C LEU A 11 -8.57 46.42 -50.23
N LEU A 12 -9.00 45.28 -50.83
CA LEU A 12 -9.61 45.01 -52.17
C LEU A 12 -9.14 45.80 -53.44
N PRO A 13 -9.41 45.39 -54.72
CA PRO A 13 -10.29 44.32 -55.25
C PRO A 13 -9.82 43.52 -56.51
N ALA A 14 -10.70 42.60 -56.94
CA ALA A 14 -11.19 42.35 -58.33
C ALA A 14 -10.51 41.37 -59.32
N LEU A 15 -11.39 40.47 -59.83
CA LEU A 15 -11.52 39.89 -61.20
C LEU A 15 -10.38 38.99 -61.74
N ALA A 16 -10.60 37.91 -62.50
CA ALA A 16 -11.74 37.05 -62.84
C ALA A 16 -11.23 35.92 -63.78
N VAL A 17 -12.12 34.95 -64.02
CA VAL A 17 -12.28 34.10 -65.22
C VAL A 17 -11.69 32.68 -65.18
N LEU A 18 -12.65 31.76 -65.35
CA LEU A 18 -12.68 30.34 -65.72
C LEU A 18 -11.60 29.84 -66.70
N LEU A 19 -11.22 28.56 -66.57
CA LEU A 19 -11.63 27.47 -67.49
C LEU A 19 -10.99 26.11 -67.12
N ALA A 20 -11.85 25.09 -67.15
CA ALA A 20 -11.64 23.69 -67.51
C ALA A 20 -10.27 23.01 -67.29
N GLY A 21 -10.27 21.98 -66.43
CA GLY A 21 -9.23 20.94 -66.41
C GLY A 21 -9.79 19.63 -65.87
N CYS A 22 -9.95 18.64 -66.76
CA CYS A 22 -10.29 17.26 -66.44
C CYS A 22 -9.24 16.61 -65.53
N GLY A 23 -9.67 15.73 -64.61
CA GLY A 23 -8.76 14.71 -64.09
C GLY A 23 -9.16 14.13 -62.74
N GLY A 24 -9.33 12.81 -62.72
CA GLY A 24 -9.06 12.01 -61.53
C GLY A 24 -10.27 11.61 -60.70
N VAL A 25 -10.79 10.42 -61.00
CA VAL A 25 -11.47 9.57 -60.02
C VAL A 25 -10.59 9.49 -58.77
N THR A 26 -11.03 10.07 -57.66
CA THR A 26 -10.50 9.76 -56.33
C THR A 26 -11.55 8.93 -55.63
N LEU A 27 -11.21 7.68 -55.38
CA LEU A 27 -11.93 6.81 -54.47
C LEU A 27 -11.83 7.49 -53.10
N THR A 28 -12.93 8.04 -52.60
CA THR A 28 -13.03 8.43 -51.21
C THR A 28 -13.00 7.13 -50.40
N THR A 29 -11.82 6.70 -49.96
CA THR A 29 -11.72 5.74 -48.87
C THR A 29 -12.37 6.41 -47.66
N ASP A 30 -13.53 5.90 -47.28
CA ASP A 30 -14.20 6.24 -46.04
C ASP A 30 -13.17 6.22 -44.92
N ALA A 31 -13.09 7.33 -44.18
CA ALA A 31 -12.25 7.43 -43.01
C ALA A 31 -12.71 6.35 -42.02
N GLY A 32 -11.90 5.30 -41.90
CA GLY A 32 -12.02 4.33 -40.82
C GLY A 32 -12.06 5.11 -39.51
N SER A 33 -13.19 5.02 -38.82
CA SER A 33 -13.26 5.37 -37.41
C SER A 33 -12.39 4.36 -36.69
N ASP A 34 -11.13 4.69 -36.45
CA ASP A 34 -10.25 3.91 -35.57
C ASP A 34 -10.64 4.28 -34.13
N PRO A 35 -11.34 3.43 -33.36
CA PRO A 35 -11.58 3.67 -31.94
C PRO A 35 -10.34 3.32 -31.11
N GLY A 36 -9.22 2.99 -31.77
CA GLY A 36 -7.99 2.50 -31.16
C GLY A 36 -7.08 3.61 -30.66
N GLY A 37 -7.51 4.35 -29.64
CA GLY A 37 -6.54 5.03 -28.78
C GLY A 37 -5.64 3.96 -28.17
N SER A 38 -4.34 3.99 -28.47
CA SER A 38 -3.39 3.07 -27.83
C SER A 38 -3.51 3.22 -26.32
N PRO A 39 -3.53 2.12 -25.54
CA PRO A 39 -3.52 2.22 -24.09
C PRO A 39 -2.37 3.12 -23.68
N ALA A 40 -2.63 4.10 -22.82
CA ALA A 40 -1.57 4.94 -22.27
C ALA A 40 -0.53 4.02 -21.60
N GLU A 41 0.75 4.18 -21.99
CA GLU A 41 1.80 3.30 -21.50
C GLU A 41 2.00 3.50 -19.98
N PRO A 42 2.22 2.41 -19.23
CA PRO A 42 2.49 2.50 -17.81
C PRO A 42 3.82 3.22 -17.59
N THR A 43 3.79 4.25 -16.74
CA THR A 43 4.98 4.96 -16.26
C THR A 43 5.44 4.35 -14.96
N SER A 44 6.75 4.27 -14.74
CA SER A 44 7.34 3.82 -13.48
C SER A 44 8.42 4.76 -13.00
N GLU A 45 8.39 5.12 -11.72
CA GLU A 45 9.42 5.94 -11.07
C GLU A 45 9.89 5.25 -9.79
N ARG A 46 11.20 5.30 -9.55
CA ARG A 46 11.83 4.75 -8.36
C ARG A 46 12.64 5.82 -7.64
N GLY A 47 12.61 5.78 -6.32
CA GLY A 47 13.38 6.69 -5.49
C GLY A 47 13.68 6.08 -4.13
N THR A 48 14.64 6.72 -3.46
CA THR A 48 15.05 6.37 -2.10
C THR A 48 15.20 7.68 -1.34
N ASP A 49 14.45 7.81 -0.26
CA ASP A 49 14.53 8.96 0.65
C ASP A 49 15.10 8.53 1.98
N ARG A 50 16.01 9.34 2.52
CA ARG A 50 16.61 9.11 3.84
C ARG A 50 16.16 10.20 4.80
N HIS A 51 15.73 9.76 5.98
CA HIS A 51 15.33 10.61 7.08
C HIS A 51 16.31 10.39 8.23
N ASP A 52 17.18 11.36 8.47
CA ASP A 52 18.11 11.33 9.59
C ASP A 52 17.43 11.86 10.86
N GLY A 53 17.62 11.15 11.97
CA GLY A 53 16.99 11.47 13.24
C GLY A 53 16.51 10.23 13.98
N ALA A 54 16.13 10.41 15.25
CA ALA A 54 15.52 9.33 16.02
C ALA A 54 14.10 9.07 15.49
N VAL A 55 13.90 7.97 14.77
CA VAL A 55 12.58 7.55 14.30
C VAL A 55 12.05 6.48 15.26
N ALA A 56 11.17 6.88 16.17
CA ALA A 56 10.54 6.00 17.15
C ALA A 56 9.21 5.42 16.66
N ARG A 57 8.57 6.08 15.67
CA ARG A 57 7.32 5.62 15.07
C ARG A 57 7.30 5.92 13.57
N VAL A 58 6.71 5.00 12.81
CA VAL A 58 6.34 5.23 11.41
C VAL A 58 4.83 5.08 11.23
N GLU A 59 4.23 6.02 10.51
CA GLU A 59 2.82 6.02 10.12
C GLU A 59 2.73 6.03 8.61
N ILE A 60 2.15 4.97 8.03
CA ILE A 60 2.05 4.77 6.59
C ILE A 60 0.58 4.71 6.22
N LEU A 61 0.19 5.58 5.29
CA LEU A 61 -1.11 5.53 4.62
C LEU A 61 -0.87 5.37 3.12
N SER A 62 -1.42 4.31 2.53
CA SER A 62 -1.29 4.06 1.09
C SER A 62 -2.60 3.58 0.51
N ASP A 63 -2.97 4.08 -0.66
CA ASP A 63 -4.21 3.65 -1.32
C ASP A 63 -4.05 2.27 -1.99
N ALA A 64 -2.91 2.03 -2.65
CA ALA A 64 -2.65 0.81 -3.40
C ALA A 64 -1.14 0.50 -3.52
N GLY A 65 -0.80 -0.79 -3.47
CA GLY A 65 0.57 -1.31 -3.60
C GLY A 65 1.07 -1.97 -2.31
N ASP A 66 2.24 -2.60 -2.37
CA ASP A 66 2.76 -3.37 -1.23
C ASP A 66 3.53 -2.48 -0.25
N VAL A 67 3.40 -2.74 1.05
CA VAL A 67 4.18 -2.08 2.09
C VAL A 67 5.03 -3.11 2.82
N THR A 68 6.35 -2.92 2.82
CA THR A 68 7.28 -3.74 3.60
C THR A 68 8.00 -2.87 4.62
N LEU A 69 7.90 -3.23 5.90
CA LEU A 69 8.69 -2.65 6.98
C LEU A 69 9.74 -3.66 7.43
N ARG A 70 10.99 -3.21 7.55
CA ARG A 70 12.08 -4.05 8.06
C ARG A 70 12.97 -3.29 9.01
N SER A 71 13.62 -4.04 9.90
CA SER A 71 14.63 -3.50 10.79
C SER A 71 15.86 -2.97 10.03
N GLY A 72 16.47 -1.92 10.57
CA GLY A 72 17.64 -1.25 10.05
C GLY A 72 18.44 -0.54 11.15
N PRO A 73 19.43 0.29 10.77
CA PRO A 73 20.28 0.97 11.72
C PRO A 73 19.52 2.02 12.54
N GLU A 74 19.95 2.21 13.78
CA GLU A 74 19.46 3.28 14.66
C GLU A 74 19.76 4.68 14.08
N GLY A 75 18.95 5.66 14.46
CA GLY A 75 19.18 7.07 14.14
C GLY A 75 18.88 7.48 12.68
N SER A 76 18.29 6.59 11.88
CA SER A 76 17.76 6.95 10.56
C SER A 76 16.66 6.01 10.11
N ALA A 77 15.80 6.50 9.22
CA ALA A 77 14.89 5.68 8.44
C ALA A 77 15.12 5.91 6.94
N THR A 78 14.91 4.86 6.15
CA THR A 78 14.98 4.93 4.68
C THR A 78 13.65 4.48 4.09
N VAL A 79 13.15 5.23 3.11
CA VAL A 79 11.94 4.92 2.35
C VAL A 79 12.33 4.69 0.89
N ASP A 80 12.41 3.43 0.50
CA ASP A 80 12.52 3.03 -0.90
C ASP A 80 11.12 2.94 -1.49
N HIS A 81 10.90 3.54 -2.66
CA HIS A 81 9.59 3.57 -3.28
C HIS A 81 9.67 3.28 -4.79
N GLU A 82 8.70 2.51 -5.28
CA GLU A 82 8.45 2.29 -6.70
C GLU A 82 6.99 2.63 -6.99
N ARG A 83 6.79 3.70 -7.75
CA ARG A 83 5.48 4.16 -8.19
C ARG A 83 5.26 3.69 -9.61
N ARG A 84 4.15 3.02 -9.89
CA ARG A 84 3.72 2.68 -11.24
C ARG A 84 2.32 3.20 -11.46
N TRP A 85 2.14 3.94 -12.55
CA TRP A 85 0.86 4.54 -12.86
C TRP A 85 0.61 4.66 -14.36
N THR A 86 -0.66 4.73 -14.73
CA THR A 86 -1.11 5.23 -16.04
C THR A 86 -1.95 6.48 -15.77
N GLY A 87 -1.73 7.56 -16.52
CA GLY A 87 -2.47 8.80 -16.31
C GLY A 87 -1.77 9.75 -15.32
N PRO A 88 -2.51 10.40 -14.41
CA PRO A 88 -1.93 11.34 -13.45
C PRO A 88 -0.98 10.65 -12.46
N GLN A 89 0.08 11.36 -12.09
CA GLN A 89 1.10 10.84 -11.18
C GLN A 89 0.57 10.68 -9.75
N PRO A 90 0.87 9.56 -9.06
CA PRO A 90 0.55 9.40 -7.64
C PRO A 90 1.35 10.36 -6.76
N GLU A 91 0.66 10.91 -5.77
CA GLU A 91 1.24 11.82 -4.79
C GLU A 91 1.93 11.01 -3.69
N LEU A 92 3.21 11.30 -3.44
CA LEU A 92 3.97 10.71 -2.35
C LEU A 92 4.48 11.84 -1.46
N THR A 93 3.97 11.91 -0.22
CA THR A 93 4.41 12.87 0.79
C THR A 93 5.12 12.14 1.92
N GLN A 94 6.25 12.69 2.35
CA GLN A 94 7.04 12.16 3.46
C GLN A 94 7.44 13.30 4.39
N GLU A 95 7.16 13.14 5.69
CA GLU A 95 7.45 14.15 6.70
C GLU A 95 7.91 13.50 8.00
N LEU A 96 9.09 13.90 8.49
CA LEU A 96 9.57 13.56 9.83
C LEU A 96 9.24 14.71 10.79
N ALA A 97 8.28 14.49 11.68
CA ALA A 97 7.88 15.44 12.71
C ALA A 97 8.27 14.90 14.09
N GLY A 98 9.34 15.46 14.67
CA GLY A 98 9.91 14.94 15.92
C GLY A 98 10.52 13.56 15.69
N ASP A 99 9.93 12.52 16.28
CA ASP A 99 10.33 11.12 16.16
C ASP A 99 9.34 10.25 15.35
N VAL A 100 8.36 10.89 14.70
CA VAL A 100 7.32 10.23 13.90
C VAL A 100 7.54 10.51 12.42
N LEU A 101 7.85 9.47 11.65
CA LEU A 101 7.90 9.52 10.19
C LEU A 101 6.51 9.22 9.61
N ARG A 102 5.93 10.19 8.91
CA ARG A 102 4.67 10.06 8.19
C ARG A 102 4.95 9.85 6.70
N VAL A 103 4.41 8.78 6.14
CA VAL A 103 4.50 8.46 4.70
C VAL A 103 3.08 8.32 4.17
N THR A 104 2.75 9.10 3.15
CA THR A 104 1.42 9.08 2.53
C THR A 104 1.57 8.92 1.03
N ALA A 105 1.02 7.82 0.48
CA ALA A 105 0.99 7.54 -0.95
C ALA A 105 -0.46 7.53 -1.42
N ARG A 106 -0.84 8.48 -2.27
CA ARG A 106 -2.20 8.63 -2.77
C ARG A 106 -2.32 8.48 -4.28
N CYS A 107 -3.32 7.72 -4.69
CA CYS A 107 -3.73 7.57 -6.07
C CYS A 107 -4.76 8.66 -6.43
N PRO A 108 -4.62 9.37 -7.56
CA PRO A 108 -5.49 10.49 -7.90
C PRO A 108 -6.93 10.07 -8.23
N GLU A 109 -7.10 8.95 -8.94
CA GLU A 109 -8.39 8.44 -9.41
C GLU A 109 -8.54 6.95 -9.02
N PRO A 110 -9.65 6.54 -8.39
CA PRO A 110 -9.91 5.14 -8.11
C PRO A 110 -10.23 4.36 -9.40
N GLY A 111 -9.51 3.26 -9.66
CA GLY A 111 -9.75 2.35 -10.79
C GLY A 111 -8.73 2.42 -11.93
N GLU A 112 -7.80 3.38 -11.90
CA GLU A 112 -6.64 3.38 -12.80
C GLU A 112 -5.55 2.43 -12.27
N ARG A 113 -4.65 1.98 -13.16
CA ARG A 113 -3.49 1.18 -12.75
C ARG A 113 -2.52 2.08 -12.00
N CYS A 114 -2.73 2.27 -10.70
CA CYS A 114 -1.91 3.04 -9.80
C CYS A 114 -1.46 2.15 -8.64
N GLU A 115 -0.16 2.02 -8.45
CA GLU A 115 0.43 1.29 -7.31
C GLU A 115 1.67 2.02 -6.82
N THR A 116 1.84 2.04 -5.49
CA THR A 116 3.05 2.51 -4.84
C THR A 116 3.58 1.40 -3.94
N ARG A 117 4.65 0.74 -4.37
CA ARG A 117 5.38 -0.21 -3.53
C ARG A 117 6.33 0.56 -2.62
N LEU A 118 6.23 0.34 -1.33
CA LEU A 118 7.04 0.97 -0.29
C LEU A 118 7.88 -0.09 0.43
N THR A 119 9.18 0.16 0.58
CA THR A 119 10.04 -0.57 1.51
C THR A 119 10.63 0.43 2.49
N VAL A 120 10.21 0.33 3.75
CA VAL A 120 10.57 1.25 4.82
C VAL A 120 11.50 0.54 5.80
N THR A 121 12.72 1.02 5.88
CA THR A 121 13.75 0.49 6.78
C THR A 121 13.87 1.42 7.98
N VAL A 122 13.58 0.93 9.18
CA VAL A 122 13.49 1.72 10.43
C VAL A 122 14.28 1.07 11.56
N PRO A 123 14.62 1.81 12.63
CA PRO A 123 15.19 1.22 13.84
C PRO A 123 14.34 0.05 14.36
N ALA A 124 14.98 -0.99 14.90
CA ALA A 124 14.29 -2.21 15.29
C ALA A 124 13.23 -1.98 16.39
N ALA A 125 13.41 -0.96 17.23
CA ALA A 125 12.48 -0.59 18.29
C ALA A 125 11.30 0.29 17.82
N ALA A 126 11.29 0.72 16.55
CA ALA A 126 10.27 1.63 16.05
C ALA A 126 8.88 0.97 16.05
N ALA A 127 7.88 1.70 16.54
CA ALA A 127 6.48 1.34 16.40
C ALA A 127 5.99 1.64 14.97
N SER A 128 4.97 0.92 14.51
CA SER A 128 4.37 1.18 13.20
C SER A 128 2.85 1.23 13.24
N SER A 129 2.28 2.11 12.43
CA SER A 129 0.87 2.11 12.04
C SER A 129 0.82 2.08 10.52
N VAL A 130 0.19 1.06 9.94
CA VAL A 130 0.04 0.91 8.48
C VAL A 130 -1.43 0.79 8.16
N ASP A 131 -1.92 1.66 7.29
CA ASP A 131 -3.27 1.62 6.73
C ASP A 131 -3.16 1.57 5.19
N LEU A 132 -3.58 0.45 4.62
CA LEU A 132 -3.46 0.15 3.20
C LEU A 132 -4.84 -0.12 2.58
N GLY A 133 -5.17 0.60 1.51
CA GLY A 133 -6.40 0.35 0.77
C GLY A 133 -6.38 -0.99 0.03
N ALA A 134 -5.31 -1.28 -0.70
CA ALA A 134 -5.12 -2.55 -1.39
C ALA A 134 -3.64 -2.92 -1.55
N GLY A 135 -3.30 -4.17 -1.30
CA GLY A 135 -1.95 -4.72 -1.36
C GLY A 135 -1.56 -5.42 -0.06
N ASP A 136 -0.36 -5.98 -0.07
CA ASP A 136 0.15 -6.73 1.07
C ASP A 136 0.90 -5.82 2.06
N VAL A 137 0.79 -6.15 3.35
CA VAL A 137 1.60 -5.54 4.41
C VAL A 137 2.55 -6.59 4.98
N ARG A 138 3.86 -6.30 4.93
CA ARG A 138 4.91 -7.17 5.49
C ARG A 138 5.70 -6.43 6.55
N VAL A 139 5.92 -7.07 7.69
CA VAL A 139 6.76 -6.55 8.79
C VAL A 139 7.81 -7.60 9.17
N GLU A 140 9.07 -7.20 9.21
CA GLU A 140 10.21 -8.11 9.37
C GLU A 140 11.17 -7.66 10.47
N GLY A 141 11.33 -8.50 11.50
CA GLY A 141 12.37 -8.35 12.52
C GLY A 141 12.23 -7.12 13.41
N LEU A 142 11.01 -6.58 13.56
CA LEU A 142 10.75 -5.43 14.43
C LEU A 142 10.34 -5.85 15.84
N THR A 143 10.69 -5.00 16.79
CA THR A 143 10.53 -5.19 18.25
C THR A 143 9.62 -4.14 18.89
N GLY A 144 9.12 -3.19 18.09
CA GLY A 144 8.16 -2.18 18.52
C GLY A 144 6.72 -2.69 18.58
N ALA A 145 5.77 -1.79 18.82
CA ALA A 145 4.34 -2.10 18.71
C ALA A 145 3.84 -1.87 17.28
N HIS A 146 3.01 -2.76 16.76
CA HIS A 146 2.57 -2.74 15.37
C HIS A 146 1.04 -2.74 15.26
N GLU A 147 0.50 -1.82 14.47
CA GLU A 147 -0.90 -1.78 14.05
C GLU A 147 -0.93 -1.83 12.52
N LEU A 148 -1.46 -2.90 11.95
CA LEU A 148 -1.40 -3.22 10.53
C LEU A 148 -2.81 -3.45 10.00
N ARG A 149 -3.21 -2.69 8.98
CA ARG A 149 -4.52 -2.84 8.33
C ARG A 149 -4.36 -2.85 6.82
N THR A 150 -5.07 -3.77 6.18
CA THR A 150 -5.28 -3.75 4.72
C THR A 150 -6.74 -4.08 4.40
N ALA A 151 -7.34 -3.40 3.43
CA ALA A 151 -8.69 -3.74 2.98
C ALA A 151 -8.68 -4.88 1.93
N GLY A 152 -7.54 -5.18 1.31
CA GLY A 152 -7.42 -6.29 0.38
C GLY A 152 -5.97 -6.67 0.13
N GLY A 153 -5.57 -7.82 0.62
CA GLY A 153 -4.21 -8.34 0.61
C GLY A 153 -3.84 -8.99 1.94
N ASP A 154 -2.65 -9.60 1.97
CA ASP A 154 -2.20 -10.35 3.13
C ASP A 154 -1.46 -9.46 4.13
N VAL A 155 -1.57 -9.78 5.42
CA VAL A 155 -0.76 -9.18 6.48
C VAL A 155 0.19 -10.22 7.02
N THR A 156 1.49 -10.04 6.77
CA THR A 156 2.54 -10.95 7.25
C THR A 156 3.47 -10.24 8.22
N GLY A 157 3.61 -10.77 9.43
CA GLY A 157 4.63 -10.37 10.39
C GLY A 157 5.59 -11.53 10.64
N SER A 158 6.89 -11.30 10.49
CA SER A 158 7.92 -12.32 10.71
C SER A 158 9.05 -11.81 11.61
N GLY A 159 9.58 -12.68 12.46
CA GLY A 159 10.65 -12.29 13.38
C GLY A 159 10.20 -11.25 14.41
N LEU A 160 8.91 -11.21 14.76
CA LEU A 160 8.36 -10.18 15.64
C LEU A 160 8.79 -10.41 17.09
N ALA A 161 9.20 -9.34 17.77
CA ALA A 161 9.46 -9.35 19.21
C ALA A 161 8.72 -8.25 19.97
N GLY A 162 7.74 -7.63 19.31
CA GLY A 162 6.92 -6.56 19.86
C GLY A 162 6.01 -7.02 20.99
N PRO A 163 5.80 -6.20 22.04
CA PRO A 163 4.89 -6.56 23.13
C PRO A 163 3.42 -6.52 22.70
N ARG A 164 3.07 -5.76 21.65
CA ARG A 164 1.70 -5.61 21.14
C ARG A 164 1.68 -5.57 19.62
N VAL A 165 0.87 -6.43 19.01
CA VAL A 165 0.67 -6.48 17.57
C VAL A 165 -0.82 -6.62 17.27
N SER A 166 -1.34 -5.74 16.42
CA SER A 166 -2.69 -5.78 15.88
C SER A 166 -2.59 -5.85 14.36
N ALA A 167 -3.23 -6.84 13.76
CA ALA A 167 -3.25 -7.06 12.32
C ALA A 167 -4.67 -7.38 11.86
N THR A 168 -5.17 -6.63 10.87
CA THR A 168 -6.51 -6.80 10.32
C THR A 168 -6.46 -6.81 8.79
N SER A 169 -7.09 -7.82 8.18
CA SER A 169 -7.38 -7.85 6.74
C SER A 169 -8.88 -8.02 6.49
N THR A 170 -9.42 -7.35 5.47
CA THR A 170 -10.81 -7.63 5.04
C THR A 170 -10.85 -8.81 4.06
N ALA A 171 -9.88 -8.90 3.16
CA ALA A 171 -9.79 -9.96 2.16
C ALA A 171 -8.32 -10.34 1.98
N GLY A 172 -7.91 -11.40 2.65
CA GLY A 172 -6.53 -11.87 2.70
C GLY A 172 -6.19 -12.54 4.02
N ASP A 173 -5.06 -13.22 4.04
CA ASP A 173 -4.60 -13.98 5.19
C ASP A 173 -3.85 -13.09 6.18
N VAL A 174 -3.90 -13.44 7.46
CA VAL A 174 -3.12 -12.79 8.52
C VAL A 174 -2.19 -13.81 9.15
N THR A 175 -0.89 -13.65 8.93
CA THR A 175 0.14 -14.53 9.50
C THR A 175 1.11 -13.74 10.36
N LEU A 176 1.20 -14.06 11.66
CA LEU A 176 2.11 -13.41 12.60
C LEU A 176 3.03 -14.45 13.26
N VAL A 177 4.34 -14.30 13.05
CA VAL A 177 5.38 -15.18 13.59
C VAL A 177 6.29 -14.42 14.54
N PHE A 178 6.27 -14.84 15.80
CA PHE A 178 7.01 -14.21 16.89
C PHE A 178 8.27 -15.00 17.26
N VAL A 179 9.34 -14.27 17.59
CA VAL A 179 10.59 -14.81 18.14
C VAL A 179 10.74 -14.53 19.64
N ALA A 180 9.92 -13.63 20.19
CA ALA A 180 9.81 -13.39 21.63
C ALA A 180 8.33 -13.42 22.05
N PRO A 181 8.01 -13.84 23.29
CA PRO A 181 6.63 -13.89 23.78
C PRO A 181 5.95 -12.50 23.74
N PRO A 182 4.87 -12.32 22.97
CA PRO A 182 4.12 -11.06 22.97
C PRO A 182 3.25 -10.94 24.23
N ALA A 183 2.93 -9.71 24.65
CA ALA A 183 1.98 -9.47 25.73
C ALA A 183 0.53 -9.42 25.23
N ALA A 184 0.29 -8.90 24.02
CA ALA A 184 -1.03 -8.90 23.41
C ALA A 184 -0.94 -9.04 21.87
N VAL A 185 -1.76 -9.93 21.32
CA VAL A 185 -1.91 -10.13 19.88
C VAL A 185 -3.39 -10.01 19.50
N VAL A 186 -3.67 -9.25 18.46
CA VAL A 186 -4.97 -9.21 17.78
C VAL A 186 -4.72 -9.52 16.31
N ALA A 187 -5.34 -10.56 15.79
CA ALA A 187 -5.25 -10.97 14.40
C ALA A 187 -6.64 -11.26 13.85
N GLU A 188 -7.08 -10.51 12.85
CA GLU A 188 -8.46 -10.56 12.35
C GLU A 188 -8.49 -10.62 10.83
N SER A 189 -9.24 -11.56 10.27
CA SER A 189 -9.60 -11.57 8.84
C SER A 189 -11.11 -11.69 8.66
N THR A 190 -11.66 -11.04 7.63
CA THR A 190 -13.05 -11.31 7.24
C THR A 190 -13.12 -12.48 6.25
N ALA A 191 -12.27 -12.48 5.24
CA ALA A 191 -12.16 -13.58 4.28
C ALA A 191 -10.69 -13.94 4.09
N GLY A 192 -10.25 -15.00 4.77
CA GLY A 192 -8.87 -15.44 4.80
C GLY A 192 -8.55 -16.18 6.10
N ASP A 193 -7.42 -16.89 6.07
CA ASP A 193 -6.92 -17.65 7.21
C ASP A 193 -6.18 -16.74 8.19
N VAL A 194 -6.22 -17.11 9.48
CA VAL A 194 -5.48 -16.42 10.53
C VAL A 194 -4.52 -17.41 11.20
N ALA A 195 -3.23 -17.12 11.14
CA ALA A 195 -2.17 -17.93 11.74
C ALA A 195 -1.32 -17.08 12.71
N VAL A 196 -1.26 -17.50 13.97
CA VAL A 196 -0.41 -16.88 14.99
C VAL A 196 0.56 -17.94 15.53
N VAL A 197 1.85 -17.69 15.36
CA VAL A 197 2.93 -18.57 15.80
C VAL A 197 3.74 -17.87 16.89
N VAL A 198 3.74 -18.43 18.10
CA VAL A 198 4.45 -17.89 19.26
C VAL A 198 5.53 -18.84 19.76
N PRO A 199 6.64 -18.34 20.33
CA PRO A 199 7.63 -19.22 20.93
C PRO A 199 7.04 -19.99 22.11
N ILE A 200 7.64 -21.14 22.44
CA ILE A 200 7.34 -21.84 23.69
C ILE A 200 7.69 -20.91 24.85
N GLY A 201 6.71 -20.58 25.68
CA GLY A 201 6.88 -19.53 26.67
C GLY A 201 5.74 -19.47 27.67
N PRO A 202 5.24 -18.27 28.03
CA PRO A 202 4.18 -18.12 29.01
C PRO A 202 2.87 -18.76 28.53
N VAL A 203 1.97 -18.97 29.47
CA VAL A 203 0.59 -19.34 29.17
C VAL A 203 -0.15 -18.10 28.68
N TYR A 204 -1.04 -18.26 27.71
CA TYR A 204 -1.82 -17.16 27.13
C TYR A 204 -3.29 -17.35 27.47
N ARG A 205 -4.04 -16.25 27.53
CA ARG A 205 -5.48 -16.26 27.40
C ARG A 205 -5.79 -16.21 25.91
N VAL A 206 -6.34 -17.29 25.37
CA VAL A 206 -6.60 -17.41 23.93
C VAL A 206 -8.10 -17.22 23.67
N ASP A 207 -8.42 -16.28 22.79
CA ASP A 207 -9.73 -16.12 22.18
C ASP A 207 -9.58 -16.36 20.68
N ALA A 208 -9.99 -17.53 20.21
CA ALA A 208 -9.86 -17.94 18.82
C ALA A 208 -11.19 -18.43 18.26
N GLY A 209 -11.60 -17.91 17.10
CA GLY A 209 -12.91 -18.21 16.54
C GLY A 209 -13.00 -18.04 15.03
N THR A 210 -13.78 -18.89 14.39
CA THR A 210 -14.22 -18.68 13.00
C THR A 210 -15.71 -18.97 12.85
N THR A 211 -16.38 -18.26 11.95
CA THR A 211 -17.78 -18.57 11.61
C THR A 211 -17.85 -19.71 10.61
N VAL A 212 -16.96 -19.70 9.61
CA VAL A 212 -16.83 -20.75 8.59
C VAL A 212 -15.37 -21.14 8.45
N GLY A 213 -15.05 -22.37 8.87
CA GLY A 213 -13.69 -22.90 8.87
C GLY A 213 -13.47 -23.79 10.08
N SER A 214 -12.21 -24.03 10.40
CA SER A 214 -11.76 -24.79 11.57
C SER A 214 -10.87 -23.94 12.48
N VAL A 215 -10.86 -24.28 13.77
CA VAL A 215 -10.02 -23.62 14.77
C VAL A 215 -9.05 -24.65 15.36
N GLU A 216 -7.77 -24.35 15.33
CA GLU A 216 -6.69 -25.15 15.92
C GLU A 216 -5.91 -24.29 16.94
N VAL A 217 -5.97 -24.68 18.22
CA VAL A 217 -5.20 -24.03 19.30
C VAL A 217 -4.22 -25.05 19.87
N GLY A 218 -2.94 -24.87 19.55
CA GLY A 218 -1.82 -25.70 19.98
C GLY A 218 -0.97 -25.09 21.10
N VAL A 219 -1.40 -23.96 21.68
CA VAL A 219 -0.77 -23.31 22.84
C VAL A 219 -1.59 -23.57 24.11
N ALA A 220 -0.97 -23.43 25.29
CA ALA A 220 -1.68 -23.54 26.55
C ALA A 220 -2.61 -22.33 26.76
N ASP A 221 -3.91 -22.60 26.98
CA ASP A 221 -4.93 -21.59 27.25
C ASP A 221 -5.29 -21.56 28.75
N ASP A 222 -5.10 -20.41 29.37
CA ASP A 222 -5.51 -20.12 30.75
C ASP A 222 -6.26 -18.77 30.79
N PRO A 223 -7.56 -18.78 31.15
CA PRO A 223 -8.36 -17.55 31.30
C PRO A 223 -7.77 -16.52 32.29
N GLY A 224 -6.95 -16.97 33.24
CA GLY A 224 -6.26 -16.13 34.23
C GLY A 224 -4.93 -15.53 33.76
N ALA A 225 -4.45 -15.86 32.57
CA ALA A 225 -3.19 -15.34 32.05
C ALA A 225 -3.28 -13.84 31.69
N ASP A 226 -2.17 -13.13 31.93
CA ASP A 226 -2.02 -11.72 31.59
C ASP A 226 -1.76 -11.50 30.09
N ALA A 227 -1.04 -12.43 29.45
CA ALA A 227 -0.74 -12.36 28.03
C ALA A 227 -1.93 -12.86 27.20
N THR A 228 -2.30 -12.12 26.14
CA THR A 228 -3.55 -12.38 25.39
C THR A 228 -3.30 -12.62 23.91
N ILE A 229 -4.02 -13.58 23.33
CA ILE A 229 -4.07 -13.80 21.87
C ILE A 229 -5.54 -13.80 21.46
N SER A 230 -5.93 -12.85 20.60
CA SER A 230 -7.23 -12.79 19.93
C SER A 230 -7.02 -13.07 18.45
N ALA A 231 -7.60 -14.15 17.93
CA ALA A 231 -7.43 -14.60 16.55
C ALA A 231 -8.79 -14.97 15.95
N HIS A 232 -9.30 -14.17 15.01
CA HIS A 232 -10.65 -14.39 14.48
C HIS A 232 -10.69 -14.32 12.96
N SER A 233 -11.43 -15.25 12.35
CA SER A 233 -11.82 -15.17 10.94
C SER A 233 -13.34 -15.21 10.80
N THR A 234 -13.91 -14.59 9.77
CA THR A 234 -15.33 -14.87 9.43
C THR A 234 -15.42 -16.08 8.50
N ALA A 235 -14.58 -16.12 7.47
CA ALA A 235 -14.47 -17.24 6.54
C ALA A 235 -13.00 -17.57 6.30
N GLY A 236 -12.54 -18.65 6.93
CA GLY A 236 -11.16 -19.11 6.93
C GLY A 236 -10.83 -19.93 8.18
N ASP A 237 -9.71 -20.62 8.14
CA ASP A 237 -9.18 -21.37 9.26
C ASP A 237 -8.41 -20.45 10.23
N VAL A 238 -8.48 -20.78 11.52
CA VAL A 238 -7.74 -20.06 12.57
C VAL A 238 -6.79 -21.03 13.24
N ARG A 239 -5.50 -20.70 13.27
CA ARG A 239 -4.45 -21.50 13.90
C ARG A 239 -3.63 -20.65 14.86
N VAL A 240 -3.52 -21.10 16.11
CA VAL A 240 -2.64 -20.53 17.13
C VAL A 240 -1.72 -21.62 17.64
N THR A 241 -0.44 -21.58 17.28
CA THR A 241 0.51 -22.67 17.57
C THR A 241 1.85 -22.19 18.09
N HIS A 242 2.66 -23.13 18.60
CA HIS A 242 4.07 -22.88 18.85
C HIS A 242 4.91 -22.99 17.56
N GLY A 243 6.01 -22.23 17.50
CA GLY A 243 7.01 -22.25 16.43
C GLY A 243 8.38 -22.72 16.85
#